data_AF-A0A7C3JXJ0-F1
#
_entry.id   AF-A0A7C3JXJ0-F1
#
_cell.length_a   1.000
_cell.length_b   1.000
_cell.length_c   1.000
_cell.angle_alpha   90.00
_cell.angle_beta   90.00
_cell.angle_gamma   90.00
#
_symmetry.space_group_name_H-M   'P 1'
#
loop_
_entity.id
_entity.type
_entity.pdbx_description
1 polymer ?
#
loop_
_entity_poly.entity_id
_entity_poly.type
_entity_poly.pdbx_seq_one_letter_code
_entity_poly.pdbx_strand_id
1 'polypeptide(L)'
;MTGVDERRTALGRLNAGVGACRACPLGALRTRAVPGEGPVDAEIMFVGEAPGYYEDQQGRPFVGAAGQFLEQLLASIGLKRADVFIANVIKCRPPGNRDPLPEEIGSCSHWLDEQFGIIRPKLIVTL
;
A
#
# COMPACT_ATOMS: atom_id res chain seq x y z
N MET A 1 -11.55 -17.39 -17.20
CA MET A 1 -11.04 -16.75 -15.97
C MET A 1 -12.09 -15.76 -15.51
N THR A 2 -12.38 -15.67 -14.21
CA THR A 2 -13.29 -14.64 -13.71
C THR A 2 -12.57 -13.29 -13.72
N GLY A 3 -13.31 -12.17 -13.75
CA GLY A 3 -12.70 -10.84 -13.65
C GLY A 3 -11.91 -10.61 -12.34
N VAL A 4 -12.14 -11.41 -11.30
CA VAL A 4 -11.37 -11.36 -10.05
C VAL A 4 -9.99 -11.99 -10.23
N ASP A 5 -9.87 -13.10 -10.95
CA ASP A 5 -8.58 -13.80 -11.16
C ASP A 5 -7.64 -13.00 -12.07
N GLU A 6 -8.19 -12.34 -13.08
CA GLU A 6 -7.43 -11.42 -13.94
C GLU A 6 -6.86 -10.25 -13.14
N ARG A 7 -7.70 -9.61 -12.32
CA ARG A 7 -7.26 -8.54 -11.44
C ARG A 7 -6.22 -9.01 -10.43
N ARG A 8 -6.38 -10.20 -9.83
CA ARG A 8 -5.39 -10.78 -8.91
C ARG A 8 -4.04 -10.96 -9.59
N THR A 9 -4.06 -11.43 -10.84
CA THR A 9 -2.85 -11.57 -11.67
C THR A 9 -2.21 -10.21 -11.95
N ALA A 10 -3.01 -9.21 -12.32
CA ALA A 10 -2.54 -7.84 -12.55
C ALA A 10 -1.90 -7.24 -11.29
N LEU A 11 -2.54 -7.40 -10.13
CA LEU A 11 -2.00 -6.96 -8.84
C LEU A 11 -0.67 -7.64 -8.51
N GLY A 12 -0.55 -8.95 -8.79
CA GLY A 12 0.71 -9.68 -8.63
C GLY A 12 1.85 -9.09 -9.47
N ARG A 13 1.58 -8.71 -10.72
CA ARG A 13 2.57 -8.05 -11.60
C ARG A 13 2.93 -6.66 -11.09
N LEU A 14 1.94 -5.88 -10.67
CA LEU A 14 2.16 -4.55 -10.07
C LEU A 14 3.07 -4.66 -8.84
N ASN A 15 2.78 -5.60 -7.94
CA ASN A 15 3.58 -5.82 -6.73
C ASN A 15 5.03 -6.19 -7.05
N ALA A 16 5.26 -7.01 -8.09
CA ALA A 16 6.61 -7.32 -8.56
C ALA A 16 7.32 -6.07 -9.12
N GLY A 17 6.61 -5.23 -9.88
CA GLY A 17 7.10 -3.95 -10.39
C GLY A 17 7.52 -2.98 -9.28
N VAL A 18 6.66 -2.80 -8.27
CA VAL A 18 6.95 -2.03 -7.06
C VAL A 18 8.19 -2.59 -6.34
N GLY A 19 8.28 -3.92 -6.22
CA GLY A 19 9.41 -4.62 -5.61
C GLY A 19 10.76 -4.35 -6.29
N ALA A 20 10.76 -4.18 -7.62
CA ALA A 20 11.95 -3.87 -8.42
C ALA A 20 12.20 -2.36 -8.60
N CYS A 21 11.24 -1.49 -8.27
CA CYS A 21 11.29 -0.07 -8.59
C CYS A 21 12.54 0.64 -8.00
N ARG A 22 13.19 1.47 -8.82
CA ARG A 22 14.33 2.34 -8.50
C ARG A 22 14.16 3.77 -9.02
N ALA A 23 12.93 4.22 -9.22
CA ALA A 23 12.62 5.51 -9.83
C ALA A 23 12.96 6.73 -8.95
N CYS A 24 13.22 6.52 -7.66
CA CYS A 24 13.67 7.56 -6.73
C CYS A 24 14.71 7.02 -5.74
N PRO A 25 15.41 7.89 -4.96
CA PRO A 25 16.47 7.47 -4.04
C PRO A 25 16.03 6.44 -2.99
N LEU A 26 14.78 6.50 -2.52
CA LEU A 26 14.21 5.54 -1.57
C LEU A 26 14.28 4.09 -2.08
N GLY A 27 14.35 3.93 -3.40
CA GLY A 27 14.54 2.66 -4.06
C GLY A 27 15.74 1.86 -3.56
N ALA A 28 16.83 2.55 -3.26
CA ALA A 28 18.08 1.97 -2.81
C ALA A 28 18.21 1.91 -1.27
N LEU A 29 17.38 2.66 -0.54
CA LEU A 29 17.50 2.82 0.92
C LEU A 29 16.59 1.88 1.71
N ARG A 30 15.47 1.46 1.13
CA ARG A 30 14.52 0.54 1.79
C ARG A 30 15.12 -0.85 1.99
N THR A 31 14.62 -1.57 2.99
CA THR A 31 14.83 -3.02 3.13
C THR A 31 13.89 -3.78 2.20
N ARG A 32 12.59 -3.45 2.22
CA ARG A 32 11.57 -4.03 1.34
C ARG A 32 10.64 -2.94 0.83
N ALA A 33 10.19 -3.10 -0.40
CA ALA A 33 9.05 -2.30 -0.87
C ALA A 33 7.78 -2.78 -0.17
N VAL A 34 6.81 -1.88 -0.03
CA VAL A 34 5.50 -2.16 0.57
C VAL A 34 4.42 -1.76 -0.44
N PRO A 35 4.05 -2.65 -1.37
CA PRO A 35 3.11 -2.33 -2.44
C PRO A 35 1.71 -1.97 -1.93
N GLY A 36 1.20 -2.75 -0.98
CA GLY A 36 -0.18 -2.73 -0.52
C GLY A 36 -0.67 -4.16 -0.28
N GLU A 37 -1.73 -4.33 0.50
CA GLU A 37 -2.23 -5.64 0.89
C GLU A 37 -3.75 -5.62 1.07
N GLY A 38 -4.42 -6.67 0.63
CA GLY A 38 -5.87 -6.86 0.78
C GLY A 38 -6.47 -7.70 -0.35
N PRO A 39 -7.78 -7.97 -0.31
CA PRO A 39 -8.47 -8.64 -1.40
C PRO A 39 -8.51 -7.74 -2.63
N VAL A 40 -8.42 -8.35 -3.83
CA VAL A 40 -8.38 -7.59 -5.09
C VAL A 40 -9.74 -6.98 -5.47
N ASP A 41 -10.79 -7.44 -4.83
CA ASP A 41 -12.18 -7.02 -4.93
C ASP A 41 -12.64 -6.24 -3.69
N ALA A 42 -11.70 -5.72 -2.88
CA ALA A 42 -12.02 -4.83 -1.76
C ALA A 42 -12.87 -3.64 -2.21
N GLU A 43 -14.00 -3.41 -1.53
CA GLU A 43 -14.85 -2.26 -1.81
C GLU A 43 -14.35 -0.98 -1.11
N ILE A 44 -13.51 -1.12 -0.08
CA ILE A 44 -12.93 -0.02 0.68
C ILE A 44 -11.41 -0.11 0.61
N MET A 45 -10.76 1.02 0.31
CA MET A 45 -9.31 1.14 0.31
C MET A 45 -8.87 2.23 1.29
N PHE A 46 -7.92 1.90 2.17
CA PHE A 46 -7.27 2.84 3.09
C PHE A 46 -5.90 3.22 2.53
N VAL A 47 -5.60 4.52 2.51
CA VAL A 47 -4.36 5.06 1.95
C VAL A 47 -3.69 5.94 2.99
N GLY A 48 -2.53 5.51 3.47
CA GLY A 48 -1.63 6.33 4.29
C GLY A 48 -0.52 6.99 3.47
N GLU A 49 0.42 7.62 4.17
CA GLU A 49 1.50 8.39 3.58
C GLU A 49 2.66 7.50 3.07
N ALA A 50 3.33 6.79 3.98
CA ALA A 50 4.55 6.04 3.71
C ALA A 50 4.71 4.82 4.64
N PRO A 51 5.51 3.81 4.26
CA PRO A 51 5.89 2.72 5.15
C PRO A 51 6.77 3.21 6.31
N GLY A 52 6.47 2.75 7.52
CA GLY A 52 7.33 2.90 8.69
C GLY A 52 8.40 1.81 8.79
N TYR A 53 9.11 1.79 9.92
CA TYR A 53 10.19 0.82 10.16
C TYR A 53 9.73 -0.63 10.05
N TYR A 54 8.64 -0.99 10.75
CA TYR A 54 8.17 -2.39 10.78
C TYR A 54 7.60 -2.82 9.42
N GLU A 55 6.95 -1.90 8.70
CA GLU A 55 6.45 -2.11 7.36
C GLU A 55 7.59 -2.41 6.38
N ASP A 56 8.68 -1.62 6.43
CA ASP A 56 9.88 -1.83 5.62
C ASP A 56 10.57 -3.16 5.90
N GLN A 57 10.62 -3.60 7.16
CA GLN A 57 11.21 -4.90 7.51
C GLN A 57 10.35 -6.07 7.02
N GLN A 58 9.03 -5.93 7.05
CA GLN A 58 8.10 -7.02 6.74
C GLN A 58 7.66 -7.03 5.26
N GLY A 59 7.69 -5.89 4.57
CA GLY A 59 7.12 -5.73 3.23
C GLY A 59 5.59 -5.60 3.24
N ARG A 60 4.99 -5.26 4.39
CA ARG A 60 3.53 -5.26 4.60
C ARG A 60 3.07 -3.92 5.15
N PRO A 61 1.95 -3.35 4.68
CA PRO A 61 1.49 -2.03 5.11
C PRO A 61 0.84 -2.09 6.50
N PHE A 62 0.97 -1.04 7.31
CA PHE A 62 0.27 -0.90 8.59
C PHE A 62 0.43 -2.13 9.50
N VAL A 63 1.66 -2.47 9.88
CA VAL A 63 2.00 -3.57 10.80
C VAL A 63 2.65 -3.09 12.10
N GLY A 64 3.02 -1.82 12.20
CA GLY A 64 3.45 -1.15 13.42
C GLY A 64 2.27 -0.68 14.29
N ALA A 65 2.54 0.24 15.22
CA ALA A 65 1.55 0.75 16.18
C ALA A 65 0.32 1.39 15.50
N ALA A 66 0.53 2.18 14.44
CA ALA A 66 -0.57 2.76 13.66
C ALA A 66 -1.45 1.67 13.00
N GLY A 67 -0.84 0.56 12.58
CA GLY A 67 -1.57 -0.58 12.03
C GLY A 67 -2.43 -1.31 13.06
N GLN A 68 -1.91 -1.48 14.28
CA GLN A 68 -2.69 -2.04 15.39
C GLN A 68 -3.88 -1.15 15.74
N PHE A 69 -3.70 0.17 15.70
CA PHE A 69 -4.80 1.10 15.94
C PHE A 69 -5.83 1.07 14.80
N LEU A 70 -5.38 1.02 13.54
CA LEU A 70 -6.28 0.82 12.40
C LEU A 70 -7.11 -0.46 12.53
N GLU A 71 -6.51 -1.55 13.00
CA GLU A 71 -7.20 -2.82 13.22
C GLU A 71 -8.30 -2.71 14.30
N GLN A 72 -8.06 -1.95 15.38
CA GLN A 72 -9.08 -1.64 16.38
C GLN A 72 -10.23 -0.79 15.80
N LEU A 73 -9.91 0.20 14.97
CA LEU A 73 -10.91 1.05 14.32
C LEU A 73 -11.77 0.26 13.33
N LEU A 74 -11.17 -0.60 12.51
CA LEU A 74 -11.89 -1.52 11.63
C LEU A 74 -12.83 -2.42 12.43
N ALA A 75 -12.33 -3.01 13.52
CA ALA A 75 -13.13 -3.86 14.39
C ALA A 75 -14.32 -3.11 15.02
N SER A 76 -14.16 -1.83 15.39
CA SER A 76 -15.25 -1.02 15.96
C SER A 76 -16.42 -0.77 14.99
N ILE A 77 -16.19 -0.93 13.68
CA ILE A 77 -17.21 -0.82 12.64
C ILE A 77 -17.54 -2.18 12.00
N GLY A 78 -17.13 -3.28 12.63
CA GLY A 78 -17.45 -4.64 12.17
C GLY A 78 -16.65 -5.13 10.96
N LEU A 79 -15.55 -4.45 10.61
CA LEU A 79 -14.66 -4.85 9.52
C LEU A 79 -13.39 -5.50 10.07
N LYS A 80 -12.72 -6.29 9.22
CA LYS A 80 -11.40 -6.86 9.46
C LYS A 80 -10.44 -6.38 8.39
N ARG A 81 -9.14 -6.49 8.66
CA ARG A 81 -8.09 -6.22 7.67
C ARG A 81 -8.27 -7.01 6.36
N ALA A 82 -8.80 -8.24 6.44
CA ALA A 82 -9.05 -9.08 5.28
C ALA A 82 -10.21 -8.61 4.39
N ASP A 83 -11.02 -7.64 4.85
CA ASP A 83 -12.18 -7.12 4.12
C ASP A 83 -11.84 -5.85 3.31
N VAL A 84 -10.64 -5.29 3.51
CA VAL A 84 -10.24 -3.97 2.98
C VAL A 84 -8.88 -4.04 2.30
N PHE A 85 -8.61 -3.11 1.38
CA PHE A 85 -7.28 -2.96 0.80
C PHE A 85 -6.54 -1.81 1.49
N ILE A 86 -5.27 -2.01 1.84
CA ILE A 86 -4.46 -1.02 2.54
C ILE A 86 -3.21 -0.73 1.72
N ALA A 87 -2.93 0.54 1.47
CA ALA A 87 -1.74 1.00 0.75
C ALA A 87 -1.22 2.32 1.33
N ASN A 88 -0.08 2.77 0.78
CA ASN A 88 0.48 4.10 1.01
C ASN A 88 0.68 4.84 -0.31
N VAL A 89 0.75 6.17 -0.26
CA VAL A 89 1.09 7.04 -1.40
C VAL A 89 2.45 6.65 -1.97
N ILE A 90 3.48 6.56 -1.12
CA ILE A 90 4.78 6.03 -1.52
C ILE A 90 4.98 4.59 -1.03
N LYS A 91 5.77 3.80 -1.77
CA LYS A 91 5.95 2.35 -1.50
C LYS A 91 7.25 1.99 -0.79
N CYS A 92 8.03 2.98 -0.39
CA CYS A 92 9.35 2.81 0.22
C CYS A 92 9.43 3.69 1.47
N ARG A 93 10.07 3.20 2.52
CA ARG A 93 10.26 3.95 3.76
C ARG A 93 11.27 5.10 3.56
N PRO A 94 10.93 6.35 3.92
CA PRO A 94 11.88 7.44 4.01
C PRO A 94 12.89 7.27 5.17
N PRO A 95 14.15 7.73 5.03
CA PRO A 95 15.14 7.67 6.10
C PRO A 95 14.64 8.36 7.37
N GLY A 96 14.78 7.68 8.52
CA GLY A 96 14.32 8.22 9.80
C GLY A 96 12.80 8.37 9.94
N ASN A 97 11.99 7.76 9.06
CA ASN A 97 10.54 7.97 9.01
C ASN A 97 10.12 9.44 8.82
N ARG A 98 10.95 10.25 8.14
CA ARG A 98 10.55 11.60 7.72
C ARG A 98 9.38 11.55 6.72
N ASP A 99 8.73 12.68 6.53
CA ASP A 99 7.74 12.83 5.47
C ASP A 99 8.38 12.65 4.07
N PRO A 100 7.65 12.07 3.10
CA PRO A 100 8.05 12.00 1.70
C PRO A 100 8.29 13.38 1.11
N LEU A 101 9.34 13.50 0.31
CA LEU A 101 9.59 14.70 -0.48
C LEU A 101 8.61 14.75 -1.67
N PRO A 102 8.25 15.95 -2.16
CA PRO A 102 7.38 16.10 -3.33
C PRO A 102 7.85 15.30 -4.56
N GLU A 103 9.16 15.23 -4.79
CA GLU A 103 9.77 14.44 -5.86
C GLU A 103 9.63 12.92 -5.66
N GLU A 104 9.65 12.44 -4.41
CA GLU A 104 9.44 11.04 -4.07
C GLU A 104 7.98 10.66 -4.29
N ILE A 105 7.04 11.54 -3.93
CA ILE A 105 5.60 11.39 -4.20
C ILE A 105 5.37 11.35 -5.71
N GLY A 106 5.87 12.35 -6.45
CA GLY A 106 5.70 12.45 -7.91
C GLY A 106 6.30 11.26 -8.67
N SER A 107 7.37 10.65 -8.14
CA SER A 107 7.98 9.46 -8.74
C SER A 107 7.23 8.16 -8.41
N CYS A 108 6.41 8.13 -7.36
CA CYS A 108 5.82 6.89 -6.83
C CYS A 108 4.29 6.80 -7.00
N SER A 109 3.59 7.92 -7.15
CA SER A 109 2.12 7.98 -7.15
C SER A 109 1.46 7.12 -8.22
N HIS A 110 2.10 6.94 -9.38
CA HIS A 110 1.58 6.09 -10.47
C HIS A 110 1.28 4.66 -10.01
N TRP A 111 2.04 4.11 -9.06
CA TRP A 111 1.74 2.78 -8.50
C TRP A 111 0.41 2.73 -7.76
N LEU A 112 0.06 3.81 -7.06
CA LEU A 112 -1.23 3.92 -6.38
C LEU A 112 -2.36 4.13 -7.41
N ASP A 113 -2.14 4.92 -8.45
CA ASP A 113 -3.10 5.10 -9.54
C ASP A 113 -3.45 3.79 -10.24
N GLU A 114 -2.43 2.96 -10.52
CA GLU A 114 -2.65 1.61 -11.06
C GLU A 114 -3.40 0.70 -10.08
N GLN A 115 -3.14 0.82 -8.77
CA GLN A 115 -3.90 0.10 -7.75
C GLN A 115 -5.37 0.52 -7.74
N PHE A 116 -5.70 1.79 -7.93
CA PHE A 116 -7.09 2.23 -8.07
C PHE A 116 -7.77 1.57 -9.28
N GLY A 117 -7.07 1.49 -10.43
CA GLY A 117 -7.59 0.85 -11.64
C GLY A 117 -7.81 -0.66 -11.50
N ILE A 118 -6.96 -1.33 -10.72
CA ILE A 118 -7.05 -2.78 -10.45
C ILE A 118 -8.12 -3.06 -9.39
N ILE A 119 -8.01 -2.46 -8.21
CA ILE A 119 -8.90 -2.77 -7.07
C ILE A 119 -10.31 -2.26 -7.35
N ARG A 120 -10.44 -1.06 -7.95
CA ARG A 120 -11.71 -0.36 -8.18
C ARG A 120 -12.56 -0.24 -6.91
N PRO A 121 -11.99 0.33 -5.81
CA PRO A 121 -12.75 0.49 -4.58
C PRO A 121 -13.92 1.45 -4.80
N LYS A 122 -15.00 1.24 -4.05
CA LYS A 122 -16.15 2.16 -4.00
C LYS A 122 -15.89 3.35 -3.08
N LEU A 123 -15.04 3.16 -2.07
CA LEU A 123 -14.65 4.19 -1.11
C LEU A 123 -13.14 4.17 -0.89
N ILE A 124 -12.53 5.35 -0.88
CA ILE A 124 -11.14 5.56 -0.47
C ILE A 124 -11.14 6.39 0.81
N VAL A 125 -10.42 5.91 1.82
CA VAL A 125 -10.21 6.62 3.09
C VAL A 125 -8.75 7.06 3.16
N THR A 126 -8.52 8.37 3.20
CA THR A 126 -7.18 8.96 3.36
C THR A 126 -6.86 9.11 4.84
N LEU A 127 -5.76 8.50 5.29
CA LEU A 127 -5.32 8.43 6.69
C LEU A 127 -4.22 9.43 7.01
#